data_AF-A0A0Q4E8B4-F1
#
_entry.id   AF-A0A0Q4E8B4-F1
#
_cell.length_a   1.000
_cell.length_b   1.000
_cell.length_c   1.000
_cell.angle_alpha   90.00
_cell.angle_beta   90.00
_cell.angle_gamma   90.00
#
_symmetry.space_group_name_H-M   'P 1'
#
loop_
_entity.id
_entity.type
_entity.pdbx_description
1 polymer ?
#
loop_
_entity_poly.entity_id
_entity_poly.type
_entity_poly.pdbx_seq_one_letter_code
_entity_poly.pdbx_strand_id
1 'polypeptide(L)'
;MSELTYEQKLVDYATAPKATAGIISQIENGHFVNHWCGKLRGEFVQTGLTWKASTKQQALESARLFRQQCWDEAKAKGLLPV
;
A
#
# COMPACT_ATOMS: atom_id res chain seq x y z
N MET A 1 -17.28 -12.40 -3.04
CA MET A 1 -17.03 -11.32 -2.05
C MET A 1 -17.44 -10.03 -2.72
N SER A 2 -18.36 -9.27 -2.13
CA SER A 2 -18.74 -7.95 -2.66
C SER A 2 -17.50 -7.06 -2.67
N GLU A 3 -17.18 -6.48 -3.82
CA GLU A 3 -16.09 -5.50 -3.92
C GLU A 3 -16.40 -4.31 -3.02
N LEU A 4 -15.46 -3.96 -2.14
CA LEU A 4 -15.58 -2.75 -1.33
C LEU A 4 -15.67 -1.53 -2.24
N THR A 5 -16.54 -0.58 -1.90
CA THR A 5 -16.57 0.72 -2.55
C THR A 5 -15.24 1.44 -2.33
N TYR A 6 -14.95 2.46 -3.15
CA TYR A 6 -13.73 3.23 -3.01
C TYR A 6 -13.58 3.84 -1.60
N GLU A 7 -14.65 4.38 -1.03
CA GLU A 7 -14.67 4.95 0.32
C GLU A 7 -14.43 3.89 1.41
N GLN A 8 -15.01 2.70 1.24
CA GLN A 8 -14.74 1.58 2.14
C GLN A 8 -13.28 1.13 2.08
N LYS A 9 -12.67 1.12 0.89
CA LYS A 9 -11.24 0.82 0.73
C LYS A 9 -10.36 1.87 1.41
N LEU A 10 -10.70 3.16 1.29
CA LEU A 10 -9.97 4.23 1.98
C LEU A 10 -9.95 4.00 3.49
N VAL A 11 -11.11 3.76 4.10
CA VAL A 11 -11.21 3.50 5.54
C VAL A 11 -10.49 2.21 5.94
N ASP A 12 -10.64 1.14 5.15
CA ASP A 12 -10.00 -0.15 5.42
C ASP A 12 -8.46 -0.03 5.45
N TYR A 13 -7.88 0.66 4.46
CA TYR A 13 -6.44 0.89 4.39
C TYR A 13 -5.94 1.91 5.40
N ALA A 14 -6.68 3.00 5.65
CA ALA A 14 -6.33 4.01 6.65
C ALA A 14 -6.22 3.40 8.06
N THR A 15 -7.13 2.47 8.39
CA THR A 15 -7.20 1.78 9.68
C THR A 15 -6.35 0.50 9.75
N ALA A 16 -5.55 0.20 8.72
CA ALA A 16 -4.72 -0.99 8.70
C ALA A 16 -3.76 -1.03 9.93
N PRO A 17 -3.75 -2.12 10.73
CA PRO A 17 -3.04 -2.13 12.01
C PRO A 17 -1.51 -2.10 11.86
N LYS A 18 -0.99 -2.65 10.76
CA LYS A 18 0.45 -2.74 10.49
C LYS A 18 0.77 -2.51 9.02
N ALA A 19 1.83 -1.75 8.80
CA ALA A 19 2.56 -1.73 7.53
C ALA A 19 3.59 -2.85 7.53
N THR A 20 3.60 -3.62 6.44
CA THR A 20 4.54 -4.73 6.22
C THR A 20 5.22 -4.56 4.87
N ALA A 21 6.25 -5.37 4.60
CA ALA A 21 6.91 -5.40 3.30
C ALA A 21 7.07 -6.84 2.85
N GLY A 22 6.95 -7.07 1.54
CA GLY A 22 7.18 -8.36 0.91
C GLY A 22 8.03 -8.21 -0.35
N ILE A 23 8.47 -9.33 -0.89
CA ILE A 23 9.19 -9.37 -2.16
C ILE A 23 8.22 -9.86 -3.24
N ILE A 24 8.25 -9.20 -4.40
CA ILE A 24 7.67 -9.72 -5.64
C ILE A 24 8.83 -10.05 -6.57
N SER A 25 8.81 -11.27 -7.12
CA SER A 25 9.68 -11.68 -8.21
C SER A 25 8.96 -11.44 -9.54
N GLN A 26 9.56 -10.67 -10.43
CA GLN A 26 9.07 -10.46 -11.79
C GLN A 26 10.11 -10.89 -12.81
N ILE A 27 9.65 -11.25 -14.00
CA ILE A 27 10.54 -11.47 -15.14
C ILE A 27 10.71 -10.13 -15.86
N GLU A 28 11.93 -9.63 -15.88
CA GLU A 28 12.32 -8.42 -16.59
C GLU A 28 13.47 -8.76 -17.53
N ASN A 29 13.28 -8.52 -18.84
CA ASN A 29 14.27 -8.82 -19.87
C ASN A 29 14.81 -10.27 -19.83
N GLY A 30 13.94 -11.24 -19.52
CA GLY A 30 14.31 -12.66 -19.43
C GLY A 30 14.98 -13.08 -18.12
N HIS A 31 15.14 -12.16 -17.16
CA HIS A 31 15.72 -12.44 -15.85
C HIS A 31 14.70 -12.30 -14.72
N PHE A 32 14.81 -13.15 -13.70
CA PHE A 32 14.03 -13.00 -12.46
C PHE A 32 14.63 -11.88 -11.61
N VAL A 33 13.86 -10.81 -11.42
CA VAL A 33 14.22 -9.65 -10.60
C VAL A 33 13.31 -9.60 -9.38
N ASN A 34 13.91 -9.42 -8.21
CA ASN A 34 13.20 -9.30 -6.94
C ASN A 34 13.08 -7.82 -6.54
N HIS A 35 11.85 -7.38 -6.33
CA HIS A 35 11.55 -6.03 -5.85
C HIS A 35 10.93 -6.08 -4.46
N TRP A 36 11.31 -5.13 -3.61
CA TRP A 36 10.62 -4.93 -2.33
C TRP A 36 9.35 -4.12 -2.54
N CYS A 37 8.29 -4.47 -1.84
CA CYS A 37 6.98 -3.85 -2.01
C CYS A 37 6.30 -3.65 -0.67
N GLY A 38 5.70 -2.48 -0.48
CA GLY A 38 4.90 -2.17 0.69
C GLY A 38 3.62 -2.99 0.71
N LYS A 39 3.18 -3.39 1.91
CA LYS A 39 1.97 -4.16 2.13
C LYS A 39 1.12 -3.63 3.27
N LEU A 40 -0.18 -3.56 3.04
CA LEU A 40 -1.22 -3.31 4.04
C LEU A 40 -2.24 -4.44 3.96
N ARG A 41 -2.64 -4.99 5.12
CA ARG A 41 -3.62 -6.10 5.21
C ARG A 41 -3.29 -7.33 4.32
N GLY A 42 -2.01 -7.53 4.00
CA GLY A 42 -1.56 -8.64 3.15
C GLY A 42 -1.55 -8.33 1.66
N GLU A 43 -2.14 -7.21 1.24
CA GLU A 43 -2.15 -6.73 -0.14
C GLU A 43 -0.96 -5.80 -0.42
N PHE A 44 -0.46 -5.82 -1.65
CA PHE A 44 0.60 -4.92 -2.09
C PHE A 44 0.02 -3.56 -2.44
N VAL A 45 0.65 -2.49 -1.95
CA VAL A 45 0.19 -1.12 -2.15
C VAL A 45 1.17 -0.33 -3.00
N GLN A 46 0.63 0.58 -3.81
CA GLN A 46 1.39 1.44 -4.70
C GLN A 46 1.25 2.89 -4.26
N THR A 47 2.38 3.57 -4.08
CA THR A 47 2.43 5.02 -3.88
C THR A 47 3.08 5.68 -5.08
N GLY A 48 2.36 6.55 -5.78
CA GLY A 48 2.88 7.25 -6.96
C GLY A 48 3.01 6.33 -8.18
N LEU A 49 4.08 6.51 -8.96
CA LEU A 49 4.26 5.86 -10.27
C LEU A 49 4.74 4.40 -10.19
N THR A 50 5.28 3.96 -9.06
CA THR A 50 5.82 2.61 -8.90
C THR A 50 5.52 2.04 -7.52
N TRP A 51 5.34 0.71 -7.47
CA TRP A 51 5.22 -0.08 -6.24
C TRP A 51 6.55 -0.77 -5.86
N LYS A 52 7.59 -0.62 -6.71
CA LYS A 52 8.90 -1.25 -6.56
C LYS A 52 9.82 -0.38 -5.71
N ALA A 53 10.37 -0.96 -4.66
CA ALA A 53 11.40 -0.37 -3.82
C ALA A 53 12.68 -1.22 -3.86
N SER A 54 13.83 -0.56 -3.71
CA SER A 54 15.14 -1.22 -3.71
C SER A 54 15.44 -1.90 -2.37
N THR A 55 14.83 -1.43 -1.28
CA THR A 55 15.06 -1.98 0.07
C THR A 55 13.75 -2.26 0.81
N LYS A 56 13.81 -3.18 1.78
CA LYS A 56 12.69 -3.48 2.68
C LYS A 56 12.21 -2.23 3.44
N GLN A 57 13.14 -1.36 3.85
CA GLN A 57 12.80 -0.16 4.59
C GLN A 57 12.03 0.84 3.71
N GLN A 58 12.47 1.06 2.47
CA GLN A 58 11.75 1.89 1.50
C GLN A 58 10.35 1.34 1.24
N ALA A 59 10.20 0.02 1.09
CA ALA A 59 8.89 -0.62 0.94
C ALA A 59 7.96 -0.37 2.15
N LEU A 60 8.51 -0.45 3.37
CA LEU A 60 7.75 -0.13 4.59
C LEU A 60 7.33 1.34 4.64
N GLU A 61 8.22 2.25 4.25
CA GLU A 61 7.92 3.68 4.16
C GLU A 61 6.83 3.96 3.13
N SER A 62 6.88 3.33 1.94
CA SER A 62 5.79 3.41 0.95
C SER A 62 4.46 2.90 1.50
N ALA A 63 4.45 1.78 2.23
CA ALA A 63 3.22 1.27 2.85
C ALA A 63 2.65 2.24 3.90
N ARG A 64 3.51 2.87 4.70
CA ARG A 64 3.12 3.88 5.69
C ARG A 64 2.58 5.14 5.00
N LEU A 65 3.25 5.59 3.94
CA LEU A 65 2.84 6.74 3.16
C LEU A 65 1.47 6.50 2.53
N PHE A 66 1.24 5.33 1.91
CA PHE A 66 -0.06 4.96 1.36
C PHE A 66 -1.15 4.99 2.43
N ARG A 67 -0.88 4.40 3.60
CA ARG A 67 -1.82 4.43 4.73
C ARG A 67 -2.16 5.86 5.14
N GLN A 68 -1.15 6.73 5.22
CA GLN A 68 -1.35 8.14 5.56
C GLN A 68 -2.18 8.87 4.51
N GLN A 69 -1.92 8.63 3.22
CA GLN A 69 -2.73 9.19 2.13
C GLN A 69 -4.19 8.75 2.22
N CYS A 70 -4.44 7.47 2.48
CA CYS A 70 -5.80 6.98 2.70
C CYS A 70 -6.45 7.63 3.92
N TRP A 71 -5.70 7.83 5.00
CA TRP A 71 -6.19 8.50 6.21
C TRP A 71 -6.56 9.96 5.94
N ASP A 72 -5.67 10.71 5.29
CA ASP A 72 -5.87 12.13 4.97
C ASP A 72 -7.06 12.32 4.01
N GLU A 73 -7.18 11.47 3.00
CA GLU A 73 -8.32 11.51 2.07
C GLU A 73 -9.63 11.09 2.75
N ALA A 74 -9.63 10.02 3.55
CA ALA A 74 -10.81 9.60 4.30
C ALA A 74 -11.27 10.68 5.29
N LYS A 75 -10.33 11.35 5.96
CA LYS A 75 -10.60 12.48 6.84
C LYS A 75 -11.17 13.67 6.07
N ALA A 76 -10.59 14.02 4.91
CA ALA A 76 -11.11 15.09 4.05
C ALA A 76 -12.54 14.82 3.56
N LYS A 77 -12.91 13.54 3.41
CA LYS A 77 -14.27 13.09 3.04
C LYS A 77 -15.21 12.93 4.22
N GLY A 78 -14.76 13.18 5.46
CA GLY A 78 -15.58 13.00 6.66
C GLY A 78 -15.87 11.53 7.03
N LEU A 79 -15.10 10.59 6.49
CA LEU A 79 -15.25 9.15 6.74
C LEU A 79 -14.53 8.68 8.02
N LEU A 80 -13.62 9.50 8.56
CA LEU A 80 -12.87 9.24 9.78
C LEU A 80 -12.94 10.44 10.74
N PRO A 81 -12.85 10.21 12.07
CA PRO A 81 -12.81 11.28 13.05
C PRO A 81 -11.56 12.15 12.89
N VAL A 82 -11.69 13.43 13.27
CA VAL A 82 -10.65 14.47 13.19
C VAL A 82 -9.56 14.24 14.22
#